data_AF-A0AB39T7F0-F1
#
_entry.id   AF-A0AB39T7F0-F1
#
_cell.length_a   1.000
_cell.length_b   1.000
_cell.length_c   1.000
_cell.angle_alpha   90.00
_cell.angle_beta   90.00
_cell.angle_gamma   90.00
#
_symmetry.space_group_name_H-M   'P 1'
#
loop_
_entity.id
_entity.type
_entity.pdbx_description
1 polymer ?
#
loop_
_entity_poly.entity_id
_entity_poly.type
_entity_poly.pdbx_seq_one_letter_code
_entity_poly.pdbx_strand_id
1 'polypeptide(L)'
;MPASSTDSATWSTHKSAAASSVGVGLGFVLSDVDDVVCIDLDHCINTLTGRLAPWAAAILRDAGTTYVEVSPSGDGLHIWGRADVRQGRRIRRPDGTAVEIYGTGRYIAMTGRRHGSCPSILADLSAVVSKLTA
;
A
#
# COMPACT_ATOMS: atom_id res chain seq x y z
N MET A 1 -22.37 1.73 -11.79
CA MET A 1 -21.20 1.65 -12.70
C MET A 1 -19.96 1.52 -11.84
N PRO A 2 -18.95 0.73 -12.25
CA PRO A 2 -17.66 0.70 -11.56
C PRO A 2 -16.94 2.06 -11.68
N ALA A 3 -16.13 2.41 -10.69
CA ALA A 3 -15.25 3.58 -10.74
C ALA A 3 -13.98 3.26 -11.55
N SER A 4 -13.43 4.26 -12.24
CA SER A 4 -12.15 4.16 -12.96
C SER A 4 -11.00 4.48 -12.02
N SER A 5 -9.82 3.88 -12.21
CA SER A 5 -8.60 4.26 -11.47
C SER A 5 -7.85 5.45 -12.08
N THR A 6 -8.33 6.00 -13.19
CA THR A 6 -7.69 7.11 -13.92
C THR A 6 -8.64 8.24 -14.30
N ASP A 7 -9.93 8.15 -13.95
CA ASP A 7 -10.91 9.22 -14.15
C ASP A 7 -11.41 9.73 -12.80
N SER A 8 -10.91 10.90 -12.40
CA SER A 8 -11.19 11.53 -11.12
C SER A 8 -12.65 11.95 -10.94
N ALA A 9 -13.41 12.11 -12.03
CA ALA A 9 -14.84 12.38 -11.96
C ALA A 9 -15.64 11.19 -11.40
N THR A 10 -15.06 10.00 -11.39
CA THR A 10 -15.66 8.79 -10.83
C THR A 10 -15.26 8.51 -9.38
N TRP A 11 -14.38 9.34 -8.80
CA TRP A 11 -13.93 9.22 -7.42
C TRP A 11 -14.83 10.03 -6.47
N SER A 12 -14.61 9.87 -5.18
CA SER A 12 -15.33 10.65 -4.17
C SER A 12 -14.44 10.95 -2.97
N THR A 13 -14.91 11.87 -2.13
CA THR A 13 -14.22 12.18 -0.88
C THR A 13 -14.32 11.01 0.11
N HIS A 14 -13.38 10.93 1.06
CA HIS A 14 -13.45 9.97 2.16
C HIS A 14 -14.80 10.02 2.89
N LYS A 15 -15.33 11.22 3.18
CA LYS A 15 -16.62 11.38 3.89
C LYS A 15 -17.77 10.72 3.12
N SER A 16 -17.84 10.95 1.82
CA SER A 16 -18.88 10.37 0.96
C SER A 16 -18.71 8.86 0.83
N ALA A 17 -17.49 8.37 0.64
CA ALA A 17 -17.19 6.95 0.54
C ALA A 17 -17.52 6.19 1.85
N ALA A 18 -17.17 6.76 3.00
CA ALA A 18 -17.44 6.17 4.32
C ALA A 18 -18.92 6.14 4.70
N ALA A 19 -19.74 7.02 4.11
CA ALA A 19 -21.19 7.03 4.30
C ALA A 19 -21.94 6.12 3.31
N SER A 20 -21.25 5.59 2.29
CA SER A 20 -21.83 4.73 1.27
C SER A 20 -22.03 3.30 1.79
N SER A 21 -23.13 2.67 1.37
CA SER A 21 -23.37 1.23 1.58
C SER A 21 -22.86 0.36 0.42
N VAL A 22 -22.28 0.98 -0.63
CA VAL A 22 -21.76 0.28 -1.81
C VAL A 22 -20.31 -0.14 -1.56
N GLY A 23 -20.00 -1.40 -1.91
CA GLY A 23 -18.66 -1.98 -1.75
C GLY A 23 -18.52 -2.77 -0.44
N VAL A 24 -17.29 -3.21 -0.16
CA VAL A 24 -16.95 -4.03 1.03
C VAL A 24 -15.90 -3.37 1.92
N GLY A 25 -15.55 -2.12 1.62
CA GLY A 25 -14.49 -1.37 2.31
C GLY A 25 -14.13 -0.10 1.55
N LEU A 26 -13.16 0.64 2.09
CA LEU A 26 -12.64 1.84 1.48
C LEU A 26 -11.45 1.52 0.57
N GLY A 27 -11.20 2.40 -0.39
CA GLY A 27 -10.00 2.36 -1.20
C GLY A 27 -9.51 3.78 -1.47
N PHE A 28 -8.21 3.90 -1.70
CA PHE A 28 -7.57 5.15 -2.08
C PHE A 28 -7.02 5.00 -3.50
N VAL A 29 -7.37 5.95 -4.38
CA VAL A 29 -6.85 5.97 -5.74
C VAL A 29 -5.54 6.74 -5.74
N LEU A 30 -4.47 6.09 -6.19
CA LEU A 30 -3.17 6.69 -6.40
C LEU A 30 -3.20 7.43 -7.75
N SER A 31 -2.80 8.70 -7.74
CA SER A 31 -2.87 9.58 -8.91
C SER A 31 -1.52 10.24 -9.17
N ASP A 32 -1.35 10.83 -10.35
CA ASP A 32 -0.16 11.61 -10.70
C ASP A 32 -0.17 13.06 -10.16
N VAL A 33 -1.20 13.43 -9.39
CA VAL A 33 -1.39 14.78 -8.83
C VAL A 33 -0.71 14.92 -7.46
N ASP A 34 -0.63 13.83 -6.70
CA ASP A 34 0.05 13.78 -5.41
C ASP A 34 1.25 12.82 -5.45
N ASP A 35 2.06 12.86 -4.39
CA ASP A 35 3.26 12.04 -4.22
C ASP A 35 3.00 10.80 -3.37
N VAL A 36 1.73 10.42 -3.15
CA VAL A 36 1.39 9.29 -2.28
C VAL A 36 1.68 7.98 -2.99
N VAL A 37 2.40 7.09 -2.31
CA VAL A 37 2.72 5.75 -2.81
C VAL A 37 2.33 4.68 -1.82
N CYS A 38 2.10 3.48 -2.35
CA CYS A 38 1.92 2.27 -1.57
C CYS A 38 2.93 1.22 -2.03
N ILE A 39 3.70 0.70 -1.08
CA ILE A 39 4.49 -0.53 -1.25
C ILE A 39 3.65 -1.67 -0.67
N ASP A 40 3.23 -2.59 -1.53
CA ASP A 40 2.41 -3.75 -1.19
C ASP A 40 3.29 -5.01 -1.07
N LEU A 41 3.23 -5.64 0.10
CA LEU A 41 4.00 -6.83 0.44
C LEU A 41 3.06 -8.04 0.54
N ASP A 42 2.96 -8.79 -0.55
CA ASP A 42 2.10 -9.98 -0.63
C ASP A 42 2.64 -11.14 0.22
N HIS A 43 1.73 -11.83 0.93
CA HIS A 43 2.00 -13.06 1.68
C HIS A 43 3.21 -12.97 2.63
N CYS A 44 3.44 -11.79 3.22
CA CYS A 44 4.58 -11.54 4.08
C CYS A 44 4.35 -11.90 5.55
N ILE A 45 3.10 -12.12 5.98
CA ILE A 45 2.76 -12.51 7.35
C ILE A 45 2.36 -13.98 7.36
N ASN A 46 3.03 -14.78 8.19
CA ASN A 46 2.58 -16.14 8.47
C ASN A 46 1.35 -16.10 9.37
N THR A 47 0.19 -16.46 8.84
CA THR A 47 -1.10 -16.37 9.54
C THR A 47 -1.25 -17.28 10.75
N LEU A 48 -0.46 -18.36 10.84
CA LEU A 48 -0.47 -19.27 11.99
C LEU A 48 0.34 -18.73 13.17
N THR A 49 1.39 -17.97 12.91
CA THR A 49 2.36 -17.51 13.93
C THR A 49 2.34 -16.00 14.14
N GLY A 50 1.72 -15.24 13.24
CA GLY A 50 1.78 -13.77 13.19
C GLY A 50 3.16 -13.21 12.81
N ARG A 51 4.13 -14.07 12.44
CA ARG A 51 5.51 -13.63 12.16
C ARG A 51 5.63 -13.07 10.76
N LEU A 52 6.31 -11.94 10.65
CA LEU A 52 6.67 -11.31 9.39
C LEU A 52 7.87 -12.04 8.75
N ALA A 53 7.82 -12.22 7.43
CA ALA A 53 8.94 -12.78 6.67
C ALA A 53 10.18 -11.88 6.81
N PRO A 54 11.40 -12.44 6.89
CA PRO A 54 12.61 -11.64 7.10
C PRO A 54 12.83 -10.54 6.04
N TRP A 55 12.46 -10.81 4.79
CA TRP A 55 12.56 -9.82 3.71
C TRP A 55 11.59 -8.65 3.90
N ALA A 56 10.37 -8.91 4.35
CA ALA A 56 9.36 -7.89 4.59
C ALA A 56 9.71 -7.07 5.83
N ALA A 57 10.26 -7.71 6.87
CA ALA A 57 10.79 -7.02 8.04
C ALA A 57 11.95 -6.07 7.68
N ALA A 58 12.79 -6.47 6.71
CA ALA A 58 13.85 -5.59 6.23
C ALA A 58 13.30 -4.36 5.48
N ILE A 59 12.31 -4.54 4.61
CA ILE A 59 11.66 -3.41 3.90
C ILE A 59 10.94 -2.50 4.87
N LEU A 60 10.19 -3.06 5.82
CA LEU A 60 9.48 -2.30 6.85
C LEU A 60 10.45 -1.47 7.70
N ARG A 61 11.59 -2.05 8.09
CA ARG A 61 12.64 -1.31 8.82
C ARG A 61 13.24 -0.19 7.97
N ASP A 62 13.53 -0.46 6.70
CA ASP A 62 14.13 0.52 5.80
C ASP A 62 13.12 1.67 5.47
N ALA A 63 11.81 1.39 5.47
CA ALA A 63 10.74 2.38 5.31
C ALA A 63 10.60 3.33 6.50
N GLY A 64 11.16 2.97 7.66
CA GLY A 64 11.15 3.81 8.84
C GLY A 64 9.75 4.04 9.42
N THR A 65 9.53 5.23 9.97
CA THR A 65 8.33 5.57 10.73
C THR A 65 7.25 6.16 9.83
N THR A 66 6.43 5.29 9.24
CA THR A 66 5.31 5.66 8.36
C THR A 66 4.05 4.86 8.67
N TYR A 67 2.92 5.20 8.04
CA TYR A 67 1.68 4.45 8.16
C TYR A 67 1.79 3.08 7.46
N VAL A 68 1.44 2.03 8.20
CA VAL A 68 1.46 0.65 7.71
C VAL A 68 0.20 -0.06 8.18
N GLU A 69 -0.46 -0.77 7.28
CA GLU A 69 -1.65 -1.55 7.61
C GLU A 69 -1.59 -2.97 7.09
N VAL A 70 -2.30 -3.87 7.76
CA VAL A 70 -2.48 -5.24 7.30
C VAL A 70 -3.43 -5.23 6.10
N SER A 71 -3.00 -5.82 4.99
CA SER A 71 -3.78 -5.90 3.75
C SER A 71 -5.11 -6.64 3.97
N PRO A 72 -6.11 -6.53 3.08
CA PRO A 72 -7.41 -7.18 3.24
C PRO A 72 -7.33 -8.70 3.51
N SER A 73 -6.41 -9.40 2.84
CA SER A 73 -6.20 -10.85 2.99
C SER A 73 -5.75 -11.27 4.39
N GLY A 74 -5.18 -10.34 5.17
CA GLY A 74 -4.71 -10.60 6.53
C GLY A 74 -3.30 -11.18 6.59
N ASP A 75 -2.70 -11.53 5.45
CA ASP A 75 -1.36 -12.12 5.33
C ASP A 75 -0.35 -11.22 4.60
N GLY A 76 -0.75 -10.00 4.23
CA GLY A 76 0.12 -8.99 3.60
C GLY A 76 0.14 -7.66 4.35
N LEU A 77 0.99 -6.73 3.89
CA LEU A 77 1.12 -5.38 4.42
C LEU A 77 1.08 -4.34 3.30
N HIS A 78 0.36 -3.25 3.54
CA HIS A 78 0.49 -2.01 2.78
C HIS A 78 1.34 -1.02 3.56
N ILE A 79 2.48 -0.60 3.00
CA ILE A 79 3.33 0.47 3.54
C ILE A 79 3.06 1.73 2.73
N TRP A 80 2.52 2.75 3.40
CA TRP A 80 2.14 4.00 2.76
C TRP A 80 3.19 5.07 3.02
N GLY A 81 3.44 5.95 2.05
CA GLY A 81 4.35 7.07 2.21
C GLY A 81 4.38 7.98 1.00
N ARG A 82 5.47 8.74 0.83
CA ARG A 82 5.66 9.67 -0.29
C ARG A 82 6.88 9.31 -1.14
N ALA A 83 6.75 9.29 -2.46
CA ALA A 83 7.85 9.15 -3.42
C ALA A 83 7.37 9.46 -4.86
N ASP A 84 8.28 9.79 -5.78
CA ASP A 84 7.95 9.91 -7.21
C ASP A 84 7.93 8.53 -7.89
N VAL A 85 6.74 7.92 -7.99
CA VAL A 85 6.51 6.62 -8.67
C VAL A 85 5.50 6.77 -9.80
N ARG A 86 6.01 7.07 -11.00
CA ARG A 86 5.17 7.26 -12.21
C ARG A 86 4.76 5.97 -12.89
N GLN A 87 5.47 4.88 -12.63
CA GLN A 87 5.18 3.57 -13.19
C GLN A 87 5.27 2.53 -12.09
N GLY A 88 4.16 1.81 -11.88
CA GLY A 88 4.15 0.71 -10.92
C GLY A 88 5.17 -0.37 -11.28
N ARG A 89 5.70 -1.03 -10.25
CA ARG A 89 6.72 -2.08 -10.38
C ARG A 89 6.25 -3.29 -9.58
N ARG A 90 6.35 -4.48 -10.17
CA ARG A 90 6.20 -5.76 -9.46
C ARG A 90 7.53 -6.49 -9.48
N ILE A 91 8.11 -6.70 -8.31
CA ILE A 91 9.40 -7.36 -8.11
C ILE A 91 9.11 -8.76 -7.57
N ARG A 92 9.25 -9.77 -8.42
CA ARG A 92 9.07 -11.17 -8.03
C ARG A 92 10.27 -11.66 -7.24
N ARG A 93 10.02 -12.38 -6.16
CA ARG A 93 11.04 -13.01 -5.32
C ARG A 93 11.15 -14.51 -5.66
N PRO A 94 12.31 -15.16 -5.40
CA PRO A 94 12.50 -16.58 -5.69
C PRO A 94 11.56 -17.53 -4.94
N ASP A 95 11.01 -17.09 -3.81
CA ASP A 95 10.03 -17.84 -3.01
C ASP A 95 8.59 -17.76 -3.56
N GLY A 96 8.39 -17.13 -4.72
CA GLY A 96 7.09 -16.94 -5.34
C GLY A 96 6.31 -15.73 -4.83
N THR A 97 6.79 -15.04 -3.78
CA THR A 97 6.19 -13.79 -3.29
C THR A 97 6.57 -12.60 -4.18
N ALA A 98 5.92 -11.46 -3.97
CA ALA A 98 6.23 -10.24 -4.70
C ALA A 98 6.21 -9.02 -3.78
N VAL A 99 7.00 -8.02 -4.18
CA VAL A 99 6.88 -6.65 -3.70
C VAL A 99 6.33 -5.83 -4.85
N GLU A 100 5.20 -5.18 -4.63
CA GLU A 100 4.61 -4.27 -5.61
C GLU A 100 4.72 -2.83 -5.12
N ILE A 101 5.00 -1.91 -6.04
CA ILE A 101 5.14 -0.48 -5.74
C ILE A 101 4.23 0.26 -6.69
N TYR A 102 3.36 1.10 -6.15
CA TYR A 102 2.39 1.88 -6.91
C TYR A 102 2.41 3.34 -6.47
N GLY A 103 2.37 4.27 -7.43
CA GLY A 103 2.16 5.70 -7.20
C GLY A 103 1.11 6.34 -8.08
N THR A 104 0.59 5.65 -9.11
CA THR A 104 -0.48 6.18 -9.97
C THR A 104 -1.25 5.08 -10.69
N GLY A 105 -2.46 5.40 -11.17
CA GLY A 105 -3.26 4.58 -12.08
C GLY A 105 -3.88 3.33 -11.46
N ARG A 106 -3.79 3.18 -10.13
CA ARG A 106 -4.31 2.05 -9.35
C ARG A 106 -5.04 2.58 -8.11
N TYR A 107 -6.01 1.82 -7.64
CA TYR A 107 -6.53 2.00 -6.29
C TYR A 107 -5.99 0.90 -5.39
N ILE A 108 -5.81 1.22 -4.11
CA ILE A 108 -5.43 0.27 -3.07
C ILE A 108 -6.58 0.17 -2.08
N ALA A 109 -7.02 -1.05 -1.79
CA ALA A 109 -8.02 -1.29 -0.76
C ALA A 109 -7.42 -0.97 0.61
N MET A 110 -8.09 -0.10 1.37
CA MET A 110 -7.64 0.32 2.69
C MET A 110 -8.36 -0.46 3.77
N THR A 111 -7.63 -0.91 4.79
CA THR A 111 -8.23 -1.66 5.91
C THR A 111 -8.33 -0.84 7.19
N GLY A 112 -7.46 0.17 7.38
CA GLY A 112 -7.33 0.88 8.64
C GLY A 112 -6.71 0.05 9.76
N ARG A 113 -6.40 -1.23 9.51
CA ARG A 113 -5.86 -2.18 10.50
C ARG A 113 -4.36 -1.96 10.63
N ARG A 114 -3.98 -0.97 11.46
CA ARG A 114 -2.56 -0.65 11.70
C ARG A 114 -1.75 -1.88 12.05
N HIS A 115 -0.59 -2.00 11.43
CA HIS A 115 0.40 -3.00 11.81
C HIS A 115 1.23 -2.49 12.99
N GLY A 116 1.05 -3.10 14.16
CA GLY A 116 1.71 -2.66 15.39
C GLY A 116 1.24 -1.26 15.82
N SER A 117 2.17 -0.45 16.30
CA SER A 117 1.92 0.93 16.79
C SER A 117 2.36 2.01 15.80
N CYS A 118 2.32 1.73 14.49
CA CYS A 118 2.71 2.69 13.47
C CYS A 118 1.88 4.00 13.56
N PRO A 119 2.49 5.17 13.29
CA PRO A 119 1.79 6.45 13.30
C PRO A 119 0.86 6.61 12.08
N SER A 120 -0.02 7.62 12.13
CA SER A 120 -0.79 8.10 10.96
C SER A 120 -0.07 9.26 10.26
N ILE A 121 1.17 9.02 9.82
CA ILE A 121 1.95 9.95 9.01
C ILE A 121 2.45 9.24 7.75
N LEU A 122 2.73 10.01 6.70
CA LEU A 122 3.38 9.52 5.49
C LEU A 122 4.84 10.01 5.48
N ALA A 123 5.79 9.09 5.64
CA ALA A 123 7.21 9.40 5.53
C ALA A 123 7.68 9.44 4.07
N ASP A 124 8.85 10.00 3.83
CA ASP A 124 9.55 9.89 2.54
C ASP A 124 10.08 8.46 2.34
N LEU A 125 9.63 7.80 1.28
CA LEU A 125 9.99 6.44 0.89
C LEU A 125 10.93 6.40 -0.33
N SER A 126 11.40 7.54 -0.82
CA SER A 126 12.18 7.64 -2.06
C SER A 126 13.43 6.75 -2.05
N ALA A 127 14.12 6.67 -0.91
CA ALA A 127 15.29 5.81 -0.75
C ALA A 127 14.96 4.31 -0.82
N VAL A 128 13.84 3.89 -0.20
CA VAL A 128 13.38 2.50 -0.21
C VAL A 128 12.89 2.09 -1.59
N VAL A 129 12.09 2.96 -2.22
CA VAL A 129 11.63 2.76 -3.60
C VAL A 129 12.84 2.60 -4.52
N SER A 130 13.79 3.53 -4.47
CA SER A 130 15.01 3.48 -5.28
C SER A 130 15.79 2.18 -5.09
N LYS A 131 15.96 1.74 -3.84
CA LYS A 131 16.64 0.47 -3.50
C LYS A 131 15.91 -0.77 -4.04
N LEU A 132 14.58 -0.76 -4.04
CA LEU A 132 13.77 -1.88 -4.52
C LEU A 132 13.72 -1.94 -6.05
N THR A 133 13.86 -0.80 -6.74
CA THR A 133 13.74 -0.69 -8.20
C THR A 133 15.06 -0.61 -8.96
N ALA A 134 16.19 -0.60 -8.26
CA ALA A 134 17.54 -0.66 -8.84
C ALA A 134 17.83 -2.06 -9.40
#